data_AF-A0A0M2U6Z6-F1
#
_entry.id   AF-A0A0M2U6Z6-F1
#
_cell.length_a   1.000
_cell.length_b   1.000
_cell.length_c   1.000
_cell.angle_alpha   90.00
_cell.angle_beta   90.00
_cell.angle_gamma   90.00
#
_symmetry.space_group_name_H-M   'P 1'
#
loop_
_entity.id
_entity.type
_entity.pdbx_description
1 polymer ?
#
loop_
_entity_poly.entity_id
_entity_poly.type
_entity_poly.pdbx_seq_one_letter_code
_entity_poly.pdbx_strand_id
1 'polypeptide(L)'
;MEPVVLALENEYAGKVEFVIVDLDTPEGKQLAVEYDVYYIPAFFFLDGTGKAVAKDVGYKSRQEMDTYLKNLLRAEEKRKRS
;
A
#
# COMPACT_ATOMS: atom_id res chain seq x y z
N MET A 1 10.23 8.72 5.52
CA MET A 1 9.13 8.10 4.75
C MET A 1 7.79 8.80 4.98
N GLU A 2 7.50 9.17 6.23
CA GLU A 2 6.31 9.93 6.66
C GLU A 2 5.87 11.08 5.72
N PRO A 3 6.75 12.00 5.24
CA PRO A 3 6.27 13.12 4.42
C PRO A 3 5.79 12.71 3.02
N VAL A 4 6.25 11.57 2.50
CA VAL A 4 5.84 11.10 1.16
C VAL A 4 4.49 10.41 1.21
N VAL A 5 4.26 9.55 2.22
CA VAL A 5 2.98 8.87 2.41
C VAL A 5 1.88 9.89 2.67
N LEU A 6 2.11 10.85 3.57
CA LEU A 6 1.13 11.89 3.91
C LEU A 6 0.76 12.80 2.73
N ALA A 7 1.74 13.14 1.88
CA ALA A 7 1.47 13.94 0.68
C ALA A 7 0.62 13.16 -0.34
N LEU A 8 0.88 11.85 -0.49
CA LEU A 8 0.12 10.99 -1.39
C LEU A 8 -1.28 10.70 -0.84
N GLU A 9 -1.43 10.52 0.47
CA GLU A 9 -2.73 10.32 1.11
C GLU A 9 -3.69 11.48 0.79
N ASN A 10 -3.23 12.73 0.88
CA ASN A 10 -4.03 13.89 0.51
C ASN A 10 -4.37 13.93 -0.99
N GLU A 11 -3.41 13.59 -1.86
CA GLU A 11 -3.60 13.61 -3.32
C GLU A 11 -4.57 12.52 -3.81
N TYR A 12 -4.57 11.38 -3.13
CA TYR A 12 -5.39 10.20 -3.45
C TYR A 12 -6.61 10.04 -2.54
N ALA A 13 -6.91 11.05 -1.71
CA ALA A 13 -8.04 11.04 -0.80
C ALA A 13 -9.35 10.72 -1.55
N GLY A 14 -10.13 9.77 -1.01
CA GLY A 14 -11.37 9.28 -1.61
C GLY A 14 -11.19 8.32 -2.80
N LYS A 15 -9.94 7.99 -3.19
CA LYS A 15 -9.63 6.99 -4.21
C LYS A 15 -8.83 5.82 -3.67
N VAL A 16 -7.90 6.09 -2.75
CA VAL A 16 -7.05 5.09 -2.10
C VAL A 16 -7.04 5.36 -0.61
N GLU A 17 -7.15 4.30 0.18
CA GLU A 17 -6.98 4.33 1.63
C GLU A 17 -5.54 3.90 1.98
N PHE A 18 -4.90 4.65 2.87
CA PHE A 18 -3.56 4.35 3.35
C PHE A 18 -3.65 3.82 4.78
N VAL A 19 -3.14 2.61 4.99
CA VAL A 19 -3.07 1.98 6.32
C VAL A 19 -1.61 1.85 6.70
N ILE A 20 -1.21 2.54 7.76
CA ILE A 20 0.15 2.46 8.34
C ILE A 20 0.08 1.50 9.53
N VAL A 21 0.89 0.45 9.50
CA VAL A 21 0.95 -0.56 10.55
C VAL A 21 2.27 -0.45 11.29
N ASP A 22 2.20 -0.29 12.61
CA ASP A 22 3.34 -0.34 13.50
C ASP A 22 3.63 -1.80 13.90
N LEU A 23 4.79 -2.31 13.49
CA LEU A 23 5.22 -3.70 13.74
C LEU A 23 5.74 -3.94 15.16
N ASP A 24 5.84 -2.91 16.01
CA ASP A 24 6.20 -3.10 17.42
C ASP A 24 4.99 -3.55 18.26
N THR A 25 3.77 -3.33 17.78
CA THR A 25 2.51 -3.76 18.40
C THR A 25 2.24 -5.26 18.20
N PRO A 26 1.49 -5.92 19.12
CA PRO A 26 1.09 -7.31 18.94
C PRO A 26 0.32 -7.57 17.63
N GLU A 27 -0.58 -6.65 17.27
CA GLU A 27 -1.39 -6.70 16.06
C GLU A 27 -0.52 -6.54 14.81
N GLY A 28 0.41 -5.58 14.82
CA GLY A 28 1.36 -5.39 13.73
C GLY A 28 2.28 -6.60 13.53
N LYS A 29 2.73 -7.24 14.61
CA LYS A 29 3.52 -8.49 14.52
C LYS A 29 2.73 -9.63 13.91
N GLN A 30 1.43 -9.76 14.23
CA GLN A 30 0.58 -10.75 13.59
C GLN A 30 0.43 -10.48 12.09
N LEU A 31 0.20 -9.21 11.70
CA LEU A 31 0.14 -8.80 10.30
C LEU A 31 1.46 -9.04 9.56
N ALA A 32 2.61 -8.80 10.21
CA ALA A 32 3.92 -9.10 9.62
C ALA A 32 4.08 -10.59 9.29
N VAL A 33 3.57 -11.49 10.14
CA VAL A 33 3.56 -12.93 9.86
C VAL A 33 2.58 -13.28 8.75
N GLU A 34 1.35 -12.73 8.80
CA GLU A 34 0.31 -13.01 7.80
C GLU A 34 0.72 -12.55 6.39
N TYR A 35 1.38 -11.40 6.29
CA TYR A 35 1.81 -10.80 5.03
C TYR A 35 3.27 -11.12 4.66
N ASP A 36 3.93 -12.00 5.43
CA ASP A 36 5.28 -12.50 5.13
C ASP A 36 6.34 -11.37 5.04
N VAL A 37 6.29 -10.44 6.02
CA VAL A 37 7.15 -9.24 6.10
C VAL A 37 8.45 -9.57 6.83
N TYR A 38 9.55 -9.60 6.08
CA TYR A 38 10.89 -9.83 6.63
C TYR A 38 11.78 -8.58 6.69
N TYR A 39 11.43 -7.53 5.95
CA TYR A 39 12.21 -6.31 5.85
C TYR A 39 11.31 -5.08 5.85
N ILE A 40 11.73 -4.03 6.55
CA ILE A 40 11.04 -2.74 6.58
C ILE A 40 11.86 -1.68 5.83
N PRO A 41 11.22 -0.71 5.16
CA PRO A 41 9.77 -0.66 4.89
C PRO A 41 9.29 -1.75 3.92
N ALA A 42 8.05 -2.18 4.09
CA ALA A 42 7.32 -3.00 3.14
C ALA A 42 5.98 -2.32 2.80
N PHE A 43 5.60 -2.35 1.53
CA PHE A 43 4.37 -1.77 1.02
C PHE A 43 3.54 -2.86 0.36
N PHE A 44 2.28 -2.95 0.75
CA PHE A 44 1.30 -3.88 0.17
C PHE A 44 0.19 -3.07 -0.48
N PHE A 45 -0.13 -3.43 -1.71
CA PHE A 45 -1.21 -2.80 -2.47
C PHE A 45 -2.38 -3.77 -2.50
N LEU A 46 -3.48 -3.38 -1.86
CA LEU A 46 -4.70 -4.16 -1.77
C LEU A 46 -5.73 -3.64 -2.78
N ASP A 47 -6.54 -4.54 -3.33
CA ASP A 47 -7.71 -4.18 -4.11
C ASP A 47 -8.93 -3.87 -3.23
N GLY A 48 -10.06 -3.48 -3.85
CA GLY A 48 -11.29 -3.17 -3.13
C GLY A 48 -11.93 -4.34 -2.38
N THR A 49 -11.39 -5.57 -2.50
CA THR A 49 -11.80 -6.74 -1.72
C THR A 49 -10.87 -7.06 -0.56
N GLY A 50 -9.78 -6.28 -0.39
CA GLY A 50 -8.76 -6.50 0.62
C GLY A 50 -7.68 -7.50 0.21
N LYS A 51 -7.67 -7.96 -1.05
CA LYS A 51 -6.65 -8.91 -1.53
C LYS A 51 -5.41 -8.17 -1.99
N ALA A 52 -4.24 -8.62 -1.53
CA ALA A 52 -2.95 -8.09 -2.00
C ALA A 52 -2.73 -8.43 -3.49
N VAL A 53 -2.62 -7.38 -4.31
CA VAL A 53 -2.36 -7.49 -5.75
C VAL A 53 -0.91 -7.18 -6.11
N ALA A 54 -0.19 -6.48 -5.25
CA ALA A 54 1.24 -6.24 -5.38
C ALA A 54 1.89 -6.05 -4.01
N LYS A 55 3.19 -6.36 -3.93
CA LYS A 55 4.05 -6.04 -2.79
C LYS A 55 5.35 -5.44 -3.28
N ASP A 56 5.88 -4.47 -2.54
CA ASP A 56 7.20 -3.90 -2.77
C ASP A 56 7.92 -3.70 -1.43
N VAL A 57 9.22 -3.97 -1.42
CA VAL A 57 10.06 -3.94 -0.23
C VAL A 57 11.19 -2.94 -0.44
N GLY A 58 11.52 -2.19 0.60
CA GLY A 58 12.57 -1.18 0.59
C GLY A 58 12.06 0.23 0.29
N TYR A 59 12.97 1.18 0.39
CA TYR A 59 12.65 2.60 0.25
C TYR A 59 12.12 2.92 -1.16
N LYS A 60 11.08 3.76 -1.22
CA LYS A 60 10.50 4.24 -2.47
C LYS A 60 10.48 5.75 -2.52
N SER A 61 10.83 6.28 -3.68
CA SER A 61 10.60 7.69 -3.98
C SER A 61 9.12 7.98 -4.16
N ARG A 62 8.73 9.25 -4.06
CA ARG A 62 7.36 9.70 -4.32
C ARG A 62 6.87 9.31 -5.72
N GLN A 63 7.73 9.40 -6.73
CA GLN A 63 7.38 9.09 -8.12
C GLN A 63 7.10 7.59 -8.32
N GLU A 64 7.88 6.73 -7.66
CA GLU A 64 7.64 5.28 -7.69
C GLU A 64 6.31 4.93 -7.03
N MET A 65 6.03 5.49 -5.85
CA MET A 65 4.76 5.27 -5.15
C MET A 65 3.57 5.79 -5.97
N ASP A 66 3.66 6.99 -6.54
CA ASP A 66 2.64 7.54 -7.44
C ASP A 66 2.35 6.62 -8.65
N THR A 67 3.39 6.03 -9.23
CA THR A 67 3.26 5.08 -10.33
C THR A 67 2.52 3.82 -9.89
N TYR A 68 2.84 3.26 -8.72
CA TYR A 68 2.14 2.09 -8.18
C TYR A 68 0.66 2.37 -7.95
N LEU A 69 0.32 3.51 -7.34
CA LEU A 69 -1.05 3.90 -7.05
C LEU A 69 -1.88 4.10 -8.33
N LYS A 70 -1.30 4.74 -9.36
CA LYS A 70 -1.95 4.87 -10.67
C LYS A 70 -2.22 3.51 -11.32
N ASN A 71 -1.28 2.58 -11.21
CA ASN A 71 -1.46 1.23 -11.76
C ASN A 71 -2.53 0.45 -11.00
N LEU A 72 -2.58 0.59 -9.67
CA LEU A 72 -3.62 -0.01 -8.82
C LEU A 72 -5.01 0.49 -9.25
N LEU A 73 -5.20 1.80 -9.35
CA LEU A 73 -6.49 2.38 -9.76
C LEU A 73 -6.93 1.89 -11.15
N ARG A 74 -6.00 1.87 -12.12
CA ARG A 74 -6.27 1.36 -13.48
C ARG A 74 -6.66 -0.12 -13.47
N ALA A 75 -6.04 -0.93 -12.62
CA ALA A 75 -6.38 -2.35 -12.49
C ALA A 75 -7.78 -2.53 -11.90
N GLU A 76 -8.13 -1.75 -10.89
CA GLU A 76 -9.46 -1.77 -10.27
C GLU A 76 -10.57 -1.31 -11.23
N GLU A 77 -10.32 -0.28 -12.04
CA GLU A 77 -11.26 0.17 -13.07
C GLU A 77 -11.52 -0.91 -14.14
N LYS A 78 -10.48 -1.66 -14.54
CA LYS A 78 -10.62 -2.77 -15.50
C LYS A 78 -11.44 -3.91 -14.91
N ARG A 79 -11.23 -4.24 -13.64
CA ARG A 79 -11.97 -5.30 -12.94
C ARG A 79 -13.45 -4.98 -12.81
N LYS A 80 -13.80 -3.72 -12.49
CA LYS A 80 -15.20 -3.28 -12.40
C LYS A 80 -15.96 -3.29 -13.73
N ARG A 81 -15.25 -3.31 -14.86
CA ARG A 81 -15.83 -3.33 -16.21
C ARG A 81 -15.94 -4.73 -16.81
N SER A 82 -15.40 -5.75 -16.15
CA SER A 82 -15.45 -7.15 -16.57
C SER A 82 -16.53 -7.92 -15.83
#